data_AF-A0A8J7T4U0-F1
#
_entry.id   AF-A0A8J7T4U0-F1
#
_cell.length_a   1.000
_cell.length_b   1.000
_cell.length_c   1.000
_cell.angle_alpha   90.00
_cell.angle_beta   90.00
_cell.angle_gamma   90.00
#
_symmetry.space_group_name_H-M   'P 1'
#
loop_
_entity.id
_entity.type
_entity.pdbx_description
1 polymer ?
#
loop_
_entity_poly.entity_id
_entity_poly.type
_entity_poly.pdbx_seq_one_letter_code
_entity_poly.pdbx_strand_id
1 'polypeptide(L)'
;MDSRIEELEKLAKRSRQAGEHTRAAQYWHEIAWLYKKAGRHEQAGSAYMREFELRVGSAGTADLKKTDLKLLRRQADALMNAGRAFMRARCSYPSVGSAIKAAERYKFLGEPKLERKALTIEAKGRVRMAKEHTDAELKGLEYKLALEAHTKAGNKVRAWWLRKTRRKHMEYTKRQQRPY
;
A
#
# COMPACT_ATOMS: atom_id res chain seq x y z
N MET A 1 15.39 7.99 -15.33
CA MET A 1 14.25 7.09 -15.64
C MET A 1 12.94 7.88 -15.58
N ASP A 2 12.71 8.64 -14.50
CA ASP A 2 11.50 9.47 -14.36
C ASP A 2 11.38 10.56 -15.45
N SER A 3 12.49 11.17 -15.86
CA SER A 3 12.51 12.14 -16.98
C SER A 3 11.97 11.59 -18.31
N ARG A 4 12.29 10.32 -18.61
CA ARG A 4 11.78 9.63 -19.82
C ARG A 4 10.29 9.31 -19.72
N ILE A 5 9.81 8.97 -18.52
CA ILE A 5 8.39 8.70 -18.28
C ILE A 5 7.58 9.99 -18.49
N GLU A 6 8.04 11.12 -17.95
CA GLU A 6 7.37 12.41 -18.15
C GLU A 6 7.32 12.84 -19.62
N GLU A 7 8.40 12.61 -20.38
CA GLU A 7 8.44 12.87 -21.81
C GLU A 7 7.39 12.02 -22.56
N LEU A 8 7.34 10.72 -22.27
CA LEU A 8 6.37 9.81 -22.87
C LEU A 8 4.93 10.18 -22.49
N GLU A 9 4.67 10.64 -21.27
CA GLU A 9 3.33 11.11 -20.87
C GLU A 9 2.90 12.35 -21.65
N LYS A 10 3.82 13.29 -21.89
CA LYS A 10 3.56 14.46 -22.74
C LYS A 10 3.24 14.04 -24.17
N LEU A 11 4.02 13.12 -24.73
CA LEU A 11 3.79 12.58 -26.08
C LEU A 11 2.46 11.83 -26.18
N ALA A 12 2.12 11.00 -25.19
CA ALA A 12 0.86 10.28 -25.12
C ALA A 12 -0.35 11.22 -25.11
N LYS A 13 -0.28 12.32 -24.35
CA LYS A 13 -1.34 13.35 -24.30
C LYS A 13 -1.47 14.08 -25.64
N ARG A 14 -0.36 14.50 -26.25
CA ARG A 14 -0.35 15.16 -27.56
C ARG A 14 -0.94 14.27 -28.65
N SER A 15 -0.49 13.01 -28.76
CA SER A 15 -1.03 12.07 -29.75
C SER A 15 -2.51 11.78 -29.52
N ARG A 16 -2.97 11.69 -28.26
CA ARG A 16 -4.40 11.52 -27.96
C ARG A 16 -5.24 12.72 -28.43
N GLN A 17 -4.76 13.94 -28.20
CA GLN A 17 -5.44 15.17 -28.65
C GLN A 17 -5.47 15.30 -30.18
N ALA A 18 -4.44 14.78 -30.85
CA ALA A 18 -4.37 14.72 -32.31
C ALA A 18 -5.21 13.59 -32.93
N GLY A 19 -5.93 12.79 -32.13
CA GLY A 19 -6.71 11.63 -32.61
C GLY A 19 -5.87 10.39 -32.95
N GLU A 20 -4.55 10.43 -32.72
CA GLU A 20 -3.63 9.30 -32.93
C GLU A 20 -3.69 8.31 -31.75
N HIS A 21 -4.83 7.68 -31.54
CA HIS A 21 -5.06 6.81 -30.39
C HIS A 21 -4.12 5.60 -30.34
N THR A 22 -3.80 5.00 -31.49
CA THR A 22 -2.86 3.87 -31.59
C THR A 22 -1.46 4.26 -31.11
N ARG A 23 -0.98 5.45 -31.49
CA ARG A 23 0.32 5.97 -31.08
C ARG A 23 0.33 6.35 -29.60
N ALA A 24 -0.76 6.97 -29.13
CA ALA A 24 -0.93 7.24 -27.70
C ALA A 24 -0.89 5.95 -26.86
N ALA A 25 -1.53 4.87 -27.34
CA ALA A 25 -1.52 3.57 -26.68
C ALA A 25 -0.10 2.96 -26.60
N GLN A 26 0.70 3.09 -27.67
CA GLN A 26 2.10 2.65 -27.66
C GLN A 26 2.92 3.39 -26.59
N TYR A 27 2.76 4.70 -26.44
CA TYR A 27 3.45 5.44 -25.39
C TYR A 27 3.02 5.00 -23.98
N TRP A 28 1.73 4.73 -23.75
CA TRP A 28 1.26 4.17 -22.46
C TRP A 28 1.81 2.77 -22.18
N HIS A 29 1.97 1.95 -23.21
CA HIS A 29 2.63 0.65 -23.10
C HIS A 29 4.08 0.78 -22.63
N GLU A 30 4.84 1.68 -23.25
CA GLU A 30 6.23 1.95 -22.88
C GLU A 30 6.36 2.48 -21.46
N ILE A 31 5.47 3.41 -21.05
CA ILE A 31 5.39 3.91 -19.68
C ILE A 31 5.16 2.75 -18.70
N ALA A 32 4.22 1.86 -19.02
CA ALA A 32 3.90 0.72 -18.17
C ALA A 32 5.08 -0.25 -18.02
N TRP A 33 5.81 -0.50 -19.11
CA TRP A 33 7.02 -1.31 -19.11
C TRP A 33 8.14 -0.69 -18.27
N LEU A 34 8.35 0.63 -18.38
CA LEU A 34 9.32 1.36 -17.56
C LEU A 34 8.96 1.27 -16.07
N TYR A 35 7.69 1.49 -15.71
CA TYR A 35 7.24 1.32 -14.32
C TYR A 35 7.44 -0.11 -13.81
N LYS A 36 7.19 -1.13 -14.65
CA LYS A 36 7.43 -2.53 -14.31
C LYS A 36 8.91 -2.78 -14.03
N LYS A 37 9.81 -2.28 -14.89
CA LYS A 37 11.27 -2.42 -14.73
C LYS A 37 11.78 -1.71 -13.48
N ALA A 38 11.11 -0.62 -13.06
CA ALA A 38 11.40 0.10 -11.83
C ALA A 38 10.82 -0.55 -10.55
N GLY A 39 10.07 -1.66 -10.65
CA GLY A 39 9.35 -2.27 -9.52
C GLY A 39 8.15 -1.45 -9.03
N ARG A 40 7.70 -0.46 -9.81
CA ARG A 40 6.54 0.41 -9.53
C ARG A 40 5.27 -0.19 -10.13
N HIS A 41 4.86 -1.35 -9.60
CA HIS A 41 3.83 -2.19 -10.21
C HIS A 41 2.42 -1.57 -10.22
N GLU A 42 2.05 -0.72 -9.26
CA GLU A 42 0.74 -0.03 -9.26
C GLU A 42 0.64 1.02 -10.37
N GLN A 43 1.72 1.79 -10.57
CA GLN A 43 1.82 2.74 -11.66
C GLN A 43 1.83 2.03 -13.02
N ALA A 44 2.53 0.89 -13.10
CA ALA A 44 2.50 0.04 -14.29
C ALA A 44 1.08 -0.44 -14.63
N GLY A 45 0.33 -0.93 -13.65
CA GLY A 45 -1.05 -1.38 -13.85
C GLY A 45 -1.95 -0.24 -14.34
N SER A 46 -1.83 0.96 -13.77
CA SER A 46 -2.57 2.14 -14.21
C SER A 46 -2.25 2.55 -15.64
N ALA A 47 -0.97 2.46 -16.05
CA ALA A 47 -0.55 2.77 -17.41
C ALA A 47 -1.08 1.74 -18.43
N TYR A 48 -1.05 0.44 -18.10
CA TYR A 48 -1.66 -0.60 -18.93
C TYR A 48 -3.18 -0.43 -19.09
N MET A 49 -3.89 0.08 -18.08
CA MET A 49 -5.31 0.40 -18.22
C MET A 49 -5.56 1.54 -19.21
N ARG A 50 -4.75 2.60 -19.18
CA ARG A 50 -4.85 3.72 -20.13
C ARG A 50 -4.54 3.29 -21.56
N GLU A 51 -3.53 2.45 -21.74
CA GLU A 51 -3.25 1.81 -23.04
C GLU A 51 -4.49 1.06 -23.54
N PHE A 52 -5.09 0.23 -22.67
CA PHE A 52 -6.27 -0.55 -23.01
C PHE A 52 -7.45 0.34 -23.42
N GLU A 53 -7.78 1.35 -22.62
CA GLU A 53 -8.85 2.31 -22.92
C GLU A 53 -8.69 2.94 -24.30
N LEU A 54 -7.45 3.32 -24.67
CA LEU A 54 -7.18 3.92 -25.97
C LEU A 54 -7.35 2.94 -27.11
N ARG A 55 -6.86 1.70 -26.97
CA ARG A 55 -7.00 0.67 -28.00
C ARG A 55 -8.47 0.28 -28.19
N VAL A 56 -9.23 0.13 -27.12
CA VAL A 56 -10.67 -0.19 -27.18
C VAL A 56 -11.46 0.98 -27.75
N GLY A 57 -11.14 2.20 -27.33
CA GLY A 57 -11.80 3.40 -27.82
C GLY A 57 -11.52 3.69 -29.29
N SER A 58 -10.34 3.33 -29.81
CA SER A 58 -9.94 3.62 -31.19
C SER A 58 -10.39 2.59 -32.22
N ALA A 59 -10.45 1.31 -31.84
CA ALA A 59 -10.70 0.22 -32.79
C ALA A 59 -12.15 0.14 -33.27
N GLY A 60 -13.08 0.88 -32.63
CA GLY A 60 -14.48 0.46 -32.61
C GLY A 60 -14.58 -0.96 -32.02
N THR A 61 -15.74 -1.41 -31.58
CA THR A 61 -15.85 -2.73 -30.95
C THR A 61 -15.63 -3.93 -31.91
N ALA A 62 -15.25 -3.69 -33.16
CA ALA A 62 -15.19 -4.67 -34.24
C ALA A 62 -13.78 -5.26 -34.50
N ASP A 63 -12.71 -4.46 -34.40
CA ASP A 63 -11.38 -4.88 -34.92
C ASP A 63 -10.48 -5.57 -33.88
N LEU A 64 -10.73 -5.35 -32.59
CA LEU A 64 -9.99 -6.05 -31.54
C LEU A 64 -10.61 -7.43 -31.29
N LYS A 65 -9.85 -8.48 -31.60
CA LYS A 65 -10.23 -9.86 -31.26
C LYS A 65 -10.49 -9.94 -29.76
N LYS A 66 -11.63 -10.54 -29.37
CA LYS A 66 -12.03 -10.71 -27.96
C LYS A 66 -10.94 -11.36 -27.09
N THR A 67 -10.04 -12.15 -27.69
CA THR A 67 -8.89 -12.78 -27.05
C THR A 67 -7.87 -11.77 -26.55
N ASP A 68 -7.55 -10.76 -27.35
CA ASP A 68 -6.52 -9.77 -27.06
C ASP A 68 -6.97 -8.84 -25.93
N LEU A 69 -8.26 -8.52 -25.93
CA LEU A 69 -8.90 -7.75 -24.86
C LEU A 69 -8.85 -8.48 -23.51
N LYS A 70 -9.16 -9.79 -23.50
CA LYS A 70 -9.08 -10.62 -22.29
C LYS A 70 -7.65 -10.74 -21.79
N LEU A 71 -6.68 -10.88 -22.68
CA LEU A 71 -5.26 -11.01 -22.32
C LEU A 71 -4.73 -9.71 -21.69
N LEU A 72 -4.99 -8.56 -22.30
CA LEU A 72 -4.57 -7.26 -21.78
C LEU A 72 -5.20 -6.96 -20.42
N ARG A 73 -6.49 -7.24 -20.26
CA ARG A 73 -7.17 -7.10 -18.96
C ARG A 73 -6.55 -7.99 -17.89
N ARG A 74 -6.30 -9.27 -18.20
CA ARG A 74 -5.62 -10.20 -17.29
C ARG A 74 -4.22 -9.73 -16.91
N GLN A 75 -3.47 -9.16 -17.85
CA GLN A 75 -2.14 -8.61 -17.59
C GLN A 75 -2.21 -7.38 -16.66
N ALA A 76 -3.16 -6.47 -16.89
CA ALA A 76 -3.39 -5.31 -16.02
C ALA A 76 -3.80 -5.74 -14.59
N ASP A 77 -4.72 -6.68 -14.47
CA ASP A 77 -5.16 -7.24 -13.18
C ASP A 77 -4.02 -7.95 -12.46
N ALA A 78 -3.23 -8.76 -13.17
CA ALA A 78 -2.07 -9.45 -12.63
C ALA A 78 -1.01 -8.46 -12.12
N LEU A 79 -0.76 -7.37 -12.84
CA LEU A 79 0.19 -6.34 -12.43
C LEU A 79 -0.31 -5.49 -11.27
N MET A 80 -1.60 -5.15 -11.23
CA MET A 80 -2.20 -4.51 -10.06
C MET A 80 -2.16 -5.43 -8.84
N ASN A 81 -2.45 -6.72 -9.01
CA ASN A 81 -2.36 -7.69 -7.92
C ASN A 81 -0.91 -7.90 -7.48
N ALA A 82 0.05 -7.93 -8.41
CA ALA A 82 1.47 -7.96 -8.11
C ALA A 82 1.91 -6.68 -7.40
N GLY A 83 1.40 -5.51 -7.77
CA GLY A 83 1.66 -4.25 -7.06
C GLY A 83 1.07 -4.24 -5.67
N ARG A 84 -0.16 -4.70 -5.48
CA ARG A 84 -0.74 -4.87 -4.14
C ARG A 84 0.02 -5.93 -3.33
N ALA A 85 0.46 -7.02 -3.94
CA ALA A 85 1.21 -8.08 -3.28
C ALA A 85 2.62 -7.61 -2.92
N PHE A 86 3.28 -6.86 -3.80
CA PHE A 86 4.57 -6.22 -3.56
C PHE A 86 4.46 -5.13 -2.51
N MET A 87 3.41 -4.30 -2.53
CA MET A 87 3.09 -3.40 -1.44
C MET A 87 2.83 -4.20 -0.17
N ARG A 88 2.09 -5.32 -0.18
CA ARG A 88 1.93 -6.18 1.02
C ARG A 88 3.23 -6.86 1.48
N ALA A 89 4.16 -7.16 0.58
CA ALA A 89 5.40 -7.89 0.85
C ALA A 89 6.57 -6.96 1.24
N ARG A 90 6.64 -5.76 0.65
CA ARG A 90 7.58 -4.68 1.02
C ARG A 90 7.04 -3.77 2.12
N CYS A 91 5.72 -3.64 2.28
CA CYS A 91 5.15 -3.12 3.51
C CYS A 91 5.32 -4.19 4.57
N SER A 92 6.41 -4.06 5.32
CA SER A 92 6.42 -4.39 6.75
C SER A 92 5.28 -3.63 7.44
N TYR A 93 4.03 -4.11 7.32
CA TYR A 93 2.81 -3.37 7.68
C TYR A 93 2.69 -1.99 6.96
N PRO A 94 1.50 -1.39 6.83
CA PRO A 94 1.42 0.05 6.56
C PRO A 94 2.41 0.75 7.51
N SER A 95 3.29 1.62 6.99
CA SER A 95 4.29 2.31 7.81
C SER A 95 3.60 2.78 9.07
N VAL A 96 4.13 2.39 10.22
CA VAL A 96 3.55 2.65 11.51
C VAL A 96 3.16 4.14 11.58
N GLY A 97 1.86 4.45 11.65
CA GLY A 97 1.30 5.81 11.49
C GLY A 97 0.42 6.05 10.24
N SER A 98 0.64 5.36 9.12
CA SER A 98 -0.25 5.43 7.94
C SER A 98 -1.60 4.75 8.21
N ALA A 99 -1.63 3.70 9.03
CA ALA A 99 -2.89 3.10 9.48
C ALA A 99 -3.65 4.00 10.47
N ILE A 100 -2.96 4.90 11.19
CA ILE A 100 -3.61 5.94 12.01
C ILE A 100 -4.29 6.97 11.12
N LYS A 101 -3.59 7.50 10.11
CA LYS A 101 -4.17 8.43 9.12
C LYS A 101 -5.39 7.84 8.41
N ALA A 102 -5.32 6.54 8.08
CA ALA A 102 -6.46 5.82 7.52
C ALA A 102 -7.62 5.72 8.52
N ALA A 103 -7.35 5.39 9.78
CA ALA A 103 -8.37 5.33 10.83
C ALA A 103 -9.06 6.68 11.04
N GLU A 104 -8.32 7.77 11.06
CA GLU A 104 -8.86 9.14 11.15
C GLU A 104 -9.77 9.46 9.98
N ARG A 105 -9.37 9.08 8.76
CA ARG A 105 -10.20 9.26 7.57
C ARG A 105 -11.49 8.43 7.63
N TYR A 106 -11.44 7.19 8.08
CA TYR A 106 -12.64 6.36 8.25
C TYR A 106 -13.57 6.87 9.35
N LYS A 107 -13.00 7.42 10.43
CA LYS A 107 -13.77 8.09 11.48
C LYS A 107 -14.53 9.30 10.91
N PHE A 108 -13.87 10.12 10.10
CA PHE A 108 -14.49 11.26 9.43
C PHE A 108 -15.62 10.83 8.47
N LEU A 109 -15.44 9.71 7.75
CA LEU A 109 -16.44 9.15 6.83
C LEU A 109 -17.59 8.41 7.54
N GLY A 110 -17.56 8.26 8.87
CA GLY A 110 -18.59 7.52 9.61
C GLY A 110 -18.54 6.00 9.39
N GLU A 111 -17.36 5.44 9.11
CA GLU A 111 -17.16 4.01 8.81
C GLU A 111 -16.47 3.25 9.98
N PRO A 112 -17.17 2.98 11.10
CA PRO A 112 -16.54 2.47 12.33
C PRO A 112 -15.92 1.07 12.18
N LYS A 113 -16.42 0.25 11.25
CA LYS A 113 -15.86 -1.10 10.98
C LYS A 113 -14.46 -0.99 10.35
N LEU A 114 -14.26 -0.01 9.46
CA LEU A 114 -12.98 0.20 8.78
C LEU A 114 -11.98 0.93 9.67
N GLU A 115 -12.44 1.89 10.48
CA GLU A 115 -11.65 2.52 11.54
C GLU A 115 -11.05 1.46 12.49
N ARG A 116 -11.89 0.55 13.04
CA ARG A 116 -11.43 -0.52 13.93
C ARG A 116 -10.42 -1.46 13.27
N LYS A 117 -10.60 -1.77 11.99
CA LYS A 117 -9.65 -2.60 11.22
C LYS A 117 -8.32 -1.87 11.07
N ALA A 118 -8.32 -0.60 10.69
CA ALA A 118 -7.11 0.20 10.56
C ALA A 118 -6.33 0.30 11.89
N LEU A 119 -7.01 0.61 12.99
CA LEU A 119 -6.40 0.64 14.33
C LEU A 119 -5.84 -0.72 14.77
N THR A 120 -6.52 -1.82 14.40
CA THR A 120 -6.02 -3.18 14.68
C THR A 120 -4.76 -3.51 13.89
N ILE A 121 -4.67 -3.04 12.64
CA ILE A 121 -3.49 -3.19 11.80
C ILE A 121 -2.32 -2.39 12.38
N GLU A 122 -2.54 -1.13 12.76
CA GLU A 122 -1.54 -0.29 13.42
C GLU A 122 -0.99 -0.98 14.68
N ALA A 123 -1.89 -1.45 15.55
CA ALA A 123 -1.49 -2.08 16.81
C ALA A 123 -0.61 -3.33 16.59
N LYS A 124 -0.92 -4.14 15.57
CA LYS A 124 -0.11 -5.30 15.19
C LYS A 124 1.27 -4.90 14.65
N GLY A 125 1.32 -3.83 13.86
CA GLY A 125 2.58 -3.26 13.37
C GLY A 125 3.48 -2.80 14.53
N ARG A 126 2.93 -2.03 15.46
CA ARG A 126 3.60 -1.57 16.69
C ARG A 126 4.16 -2.72 17.55
N VAL A 127 3.37 -3.78 17.76
CA VAL A 127 3.82 -4.99 18.49
C VAL A 127 5.00 -5.66 17.80
N ARG A 128 5.03 -5.67 16.46
CA ARG A 128 6.15 -6.24 15.71
C ARG A 128 7.40 -5.38 15.86
N MET A 129 7.29 -4.06 15.69
CA MET A 129 8.40 -3.12 15.92
C MET A 129 8.98 -3.29 17.34
N ALA A 130 8.12 -3.39 18.36
CA ALA A 130 8.55 -3.64 19.73
C ALA A 130 9.38 -4.94 19.90
N LYS A 131 9.14 -5.96 19.08
CA LYS A 131 9.94 -7.19 19.12
C LYS A 131 11.30 -7.04 18.46
N GLU A 132 11.38 -6.18 17.44
CA GLU A 132 12.60 -5.91 16.67
C GLU A 132 13.53 -4.91 17.39
N HIS A 133 13.01 -4.05 18.27
CA HIS A 133 13.82 -3.16 19.09
C HIS A 133 14.64 -3.89 20.18
N THR A 134 15.93 -3.57 20.21
CA THR A 134 16.89 -3.97 21.26
C THR A 134 16.80 -3.06 22.47
N ASP A 135 16.59 -1.76 22.24
CA ASP A 135 16.39 -0.74 23.28
C ASP A 135 15.08 -0.98 24.03
N ALA A 136 15.17 -1.05 25.36
CA ALA A 136 14.04 -1.34 26.22
C ALA A 136 13.02 -0.19 26.34
N GLU A 137 13.47 1.06 26.22
CA GLU A 137 12.61 2.24 26.24
C GLU A 137 11.79 2.33 24.96
N LEU A 138 12.43 2.17 23.80
CA LEU A 138 11.75 2.14 22.50
C LEU A 138 10.74 0.98 22.44
N LYS A 139 11.14 -0.19 22.94
CA LYS A 139 10.25 -1.35 23.06
C LYS A 139 9.04 -1.07 23.96
N GLY A 140 9.26 -0.42 25.10
CA GLY A 140 8.20 -0.01 26.03
C GLY A 140 7.23 1.00 25.41
N LEU A 141 7.74 1.95 24.62
CA LEU A 141 6.98 2.95 23.87
C LEU A 141 6.09 2.28 22.81
N GLU A 142 6.66 1.40 22.00
CA GLU A 142 5.92 0.68 20.95
C GLU A 142 4.79 -0.18 21.54
N TYR A 143 5.03 -0.87 22.66
CA TYR A 143 3.97 -1.58 23.38
C TYR A 143 2.87 -0.67 23.95
N LYS A 144 3.23 0.54 24.41
CA LYS A 144 2.26 1.55 24.88
C LYS A 144 1.37 2.03 23.73
N LEU A 145 1.96 2.33 22.58
CA LEU A 145 1.23 2.79 21.39
C LEU A 145 0.33 1.67 20.83
N ALA A 146 0.81 0.42 20.80
CA ALA A 146 0.00 -0.73 20.44
C ALA A 146 -1.22 -0.92 21.36
N LEU A 147 -1.03 -0.70 22.66
CA LEU A 147 -2.10 -0.78 23.66
C LEU A 147 -3.18 0.30 23.43
N GLU A 148 -2.76 1.54 23.16
CA GLU A 148 -3.67 2.64 22.86
C GLU A 148 -4.48 2.35 21.60
N ALA A 149 -3.85 1.85 20.53
CA ALA A 149 -4.51 1.48 19.29
C ALA A 149 -5.53 0.35 19.48
N HIS A 150 -5.19 -0.71 20.24
CA HIS A 150 -6.16 -1.78 20.55
C HIS A 150 -7.31 -1.31 21.45
N THR A 151 -7.05 -0.38 22.37
CA THR A 151 -8.09 0.21 23.22
C THR A 151 -9.08 1.04 22.39
N LYS A 152 -8.57 1.89 21.48
CA LYS A 152 -9.39 2.66 20.52
C LYS A 152 -10.17 1.74 19.58
N ALA A 153 -9.60 0.60 19.17
CA ALA A 153 -10.30 -0.39 18.36
C ALA A 153 -11.39 -1.18 19.11
N GLY A 154 -11.53 -1.00 20.43
CA GLY A 154 -12.46 -1.76 21.27
C GLY A 154 -12.01 -3.19 21.59
N ASN A 155 -10.75 -3.56 21.33
CA ASN A 155 -10.24 -4.91 21.54
C ASN A 155 -9.69 -5.11 22.96
N LYS A 156 -10.61 -5.30 23.92
CA LYS A 156 -10.31 -5.39 25.36
C LYS A 156 -9.34 -6.52 25.71
N VAL A 157 -9.50 -7.70 25.09
CA VAL A 157 -8.68 -8.90 25.36
C VAL A 157 -7.20 -8.63 25.01
N ARG A 158 -6.96 -8.05 23.84
CA ARG A 158 -5.61 -7.80 23.35
C ARG A 158 -4.95 -6.63 24.10
N ALA A 159 -5.73 -5.62 24.47
CA ALA A 159 -5.28 -4.55 25.33
C ALA A 159 -4.85 -5.07 26.73
N TRP A 160 -5.65 -5.95 27.34
CA TRP A 160 -5.30 -6.57 28.62
C TRP A 160 -3.98 -7.36 28.54
N TRP A 161 -3.81 -8.16 27.50
CA TRP A 161 -2.57 -8.93 27.29
C TRP A 161 -1.35 -8.00 27.17
N LEU A 162 -1.45 -6.91 26.40
CA LEU A 162 -0.36 -5.95 26.25
C LEU A 162 -0.01 -5.22 27.55
N ARG A 163 -0.99 -4.91 28.41
CA ARG A 163 -0.71 -4.35 29.75
C ARG A 163 0.14 -5.30 30.57
N LYS A 164 -0.18 -6.59 30.57
CA LYS A 164 0.56 -7.62 31.31
C LYS A 164 1.98 -7.77 30.77
N THR A 165 2.14 -7.83 29.45
CA THR A 165 3.45 -7.94 28.79
C THR A 165 4.34 -6.72 29.06
N ARG A 166 3.79 -5.51 28.95
CA ARG A 166 4.51 -4.27 29.25
C ARG A 166 4.96 -4.20 30.72
N ARG A 167 4.10 -4.59 31.66
CA ARG A 167 4.44 -4.61 33.10
C ARG A 167 5.63 -5.51 33.38
N LYS A 168 5.63 -6.74 32.83
CA LYS A 168 6.76 -7.67 32.97
C LYS A 168 8.07 -7.09 32.42
N HIS A 169 7.99 -6.40 31.28
CA HIS A 169 9.17 -5.79 30.65
C HIS A 169 9.74 -4.64 31.50
N MET A 170 8.87 -3.78 32.06
CA MET A 170 9.29 -2.71 32.99
C MET A 170 9.86 -3.23 34.32
N GLU A 171 9.35 -4.35 34.83
CA GLU A 171 9.90 -5.00 36.03
C GLU A 171 11.29 -5.59 35.74
N TYR A 172 11.51 -6.15 34.54
CA TYR A 172 12.82 -6.64 34.11
C TYR A 172 13.86 -5.51 33.99
N THR A 173 13.50 -4.40 33.34
CA THR A 173 14.42 -3.26 33.19
C THR A 173 14.80 -2.63 34.53
N LYS A 174 13.85 -2.49 35.46
CA LYS A 174 14.11 -2.01 36.82
C LYS A 174 15.08 -2.90 37.61
N ARG A 175 15.07 -4.22 37.38
CA ARG A 175 16.01 -5.15 38.02
C ARG A 175 17.43 -4.98 37.48
N GLN A 176 17.56 -4.78 36.16
CA GLN A 176 18.85 -4.57 35.50
C GLN A 176 19.53 -3.25 35.90
N GLN A 177 18.77 -2.26 36.39
CA GLN A 177 19.30 -0.94 36.79
C GLN A 177 19.67 -0.83 38.27
N ARG A 178 19.54 -1.88 39.08
CA ARG A 178 19.99 -1.82 40.49
C ARG A 178 21.51 -1.95 40.54
N PRO A 179 22.25 -0.96 41.07
CA PRO A 179 23.68 -1.15 41.34
C PRO A 179 23.86 -2.29 42.34
N TYR A 180 24.86 -3.13 42.09
CA TYR A 180 25.31 -4.17 43.02
C TYR A 180 25.86 -3.55 44.30
#